data_AF-Q8GH54-F1
#
_entry.id   AF-Q8GH54-F1
#
_cell.length_a   1.000
_cell.length_b   1.000
_cell.length_c   1.000
_cell.angle_alpha   90.00
_cell.angle_beta   90.00
_cell.angle_gamma   90.00
#
_symmetry.space_group_name_H-M   'P 1'
#
loop_
_entity.id
_entity.type
_entity.pdbx_description
1 polymer ?
#
loop_
_entity_poly.entity_id
_entity_poly.type
_entity_poly.pdbx_seq_one_letter_code
_entity_poly.pdbx_strand_id
1 'polypeptide(L)'
;SDLQGVSYRVLNTDAQALLQSSAENRVQLGQTLTRGLGAGGNPSIGEKAAEESRADLQQALEGSDLVFIAAGMGGGTGTGAAPVVAEVAKQCGALTVAIVTKPFSFEGR
;
A
#
# COMPACT_ATOMS: atom_id res chain seq x y z
N SER A 1 5.03 -13.51 16.44
CA SER A 1 3.65 -13.89 16.77
C SER A 1 2.88 -13.89 15.48
N ASP A 2 2.82 -15.02 14.79
CA ASP A 2 2.15 -15.09 13.49
C ASP A 2 0.70 -15.49 13.70
N LEU A 3 -0.22 -14.61 13.30
CA LEU A 3 -1.64 -14.95 13.25
C LEU A 3 -1.84 -16.00 12.16
N GLN A 4 -2.25 -17.19 12.57
CA GLN A 4 -2.57 -18.27 11.64
C GLN A 4 -3.73 -17.85 10.73
N GLY A 5 -3.60 -18.14 9.44
CA GLY A 5 -4.63 -17.80 8.43
C GLY A 5 -4.56 -16.36 7.92
N VAL A 6 -3.54 -15.57 8.27
CA VAL A 6 -3.36 -14.20 7.77
C VAL A 6 -2.16 -14.13 6.83
N SER A 7 -2.39 -13.63 5.61
CA SER A 7 -1.33 -13.35 4.64
C SER A 7 -0.90 -11.90 4.73
N TYR A 8 0.35 -11.67 5.11
CA TYR A 8 0.93 -10.32 5.19
C TYR A 8 1.54 -9.91 3.86
N ARG A 9 1.32 -8.65 3.47
CA ARG A 9 1.92 -8.03 2.29
C ARG A 9 2.40 -6.63 2.62
N VAL A 10 3.57 -6.25 2.08
CA VAL A 10 4.06 -4.86 2.12
C VAL A 10 4.04 -4.28 0.73
N LEU A 11 3.44 -3.10 0.62
CA LEU A 11 3.31 -2.33 -0.61
C LEU A 11 4.12 -1.04 -0.47
N ASN A 12 5.02 -0.73 -1.41
CA ASN A 12 5.73 0.54 -1.39
C ASN A 12 6.19 0.96 -2.80
N THR A 13 6.38 2.26 -3.02
CA THR A 13 7.03 2.79 -4.23
C THR A 13 8.56 2.80 -4.10
N ASP A 14 9.08 2.77 -2.87
CA ASP A 14 10.51 2.68 -2.58
C ASP A 14 10.97 1.22 -2.60
N ALA A 15 11.82 0.88 -3.58
CA ALA A 15 12.34 -0.47 -3.75
C ALA A 15 13.36 -0.85 -2.66
N GLN A 16 14.13 0.11 -2.15
CA GLN A 16 15.09 -0.16 -1.09
C GLN A 16 14.36 -0.51 0.21
N ALA A 17 13.28 0.22 0.53
CA ALA A 17 12.44 -0.09 1.68
C ALA A 17 11.80 -1.49 1.57
N LEU A 18 11.39 -1.90 0.37
CA LEU A 18 10.85 -3.26 0.15
C LEU A 18 11.91 -4.34 0.35
N LEU A 19 13.13 -4.13 -0.14
CA LEU A 19 14.22 -5.09 0.03
C LEU A 19 14.60 -5.31 1.49
N GLN A 20 14.49 -4.26 2.32
CA GLN A 20 14.77 -4.32 3.75
C GLN A 20 13.61 -4.93 4.58
N SER A 21 12.42 -5.04 4.00
CA SER A 21 11.26 -5.63 4.69
C SER A 21 11.43 -7.14 4.89
N SER A 22 11.06 -7.63 6.07
CA SER A 22 10.99 -9.05 6.39
C SER A 22 9.71 -9.73 5.87
N ALA A 23 8.81 -8.97 5.23
CA ALA A 23 7.59 -9.53 4.66
C ALA A 23 7.93 -10.44 3.46
N GLU A 24 7.35 -11.64 3.44
CA GLU A 24 7.52 -12.58 2.33
C GLU A 24 6.93 -12.02 1.03
N ASN A 25 5.71 -11.47 1.12
CA ASN A 25 5.00 -10.92 -0.03
C ASN A 25 5.23 -9.40 -0.10
N ARG A 26 5.90 -8.97 -1.17
CA ARG A 26 6.27 -7.58 -1.42
C ARG A 26 5.73 -7.16 -2.78
N VAL A 27 5.05 -6.02 -2.83
CA VAL A 27 4.51 -5.45 -4.06
C VAL A 27 5.11 -4.08 -4.25
N GLN A 28 5.88 -3.92 -5.32
CA GLN A 28 6.41 -2.62 -5.69
C GLN A 28 5.37 -1.84 -6.50
N LEU A 29 4.99 -0.67 -6.00
CA LEU A 29 4.03 0.20 -6.67
C LEU A 29 4.73 1.16 -7.63
N GLY A 30 4.14 1.38 -8.80
CA GLY A 30 4.62 2.38 -9.76
C GLY A 30 6.09 2.20 -10.14
N GLN A 31 6.47 0.97 -10.51
CA GLN A 31 7.85 0.63 -10.86
C GLN A 31 8.38 1.52 -12.00
N THR A 32 7.53 1.86 -12.97
CA THR A 32 7.89 2.73 -14.09
C THR A 32 7.88 4.20 -13.67
N LEU A 33 6.82 4.63 -12.97
CA LEU A 33 6.64 6.01 -12.55
C LEU A 33 7.75 6.51 -11.61
N THR A 34 8.09 5.71 -10.59
CA THR A 34 9.01 6.12 -9.53
C THR A 34 10.42 5.56 -9.70
N ARG A 35 10.59 4.54 -10.55
CA ARG A 35 11.85 3.81 -10.73
C ARG A 35 12.40 3.25 -9.41
N GLY A 36 11.51 2.98 -8.45
CA GLY A 36 11.89 2.47 -7.13
C GLY A 36 12.44 3.51 -6.16
N LEU A 37 12.36 4.81 -6.47
CA LEU A 37 12.89 5.91 -5.63
C LEU A 37 11.89 6.44 -4.59
N GLY A 38 10.66 5.92 -4.58
CA GLY A 38 9.61 6.39 -3.69
C GLY A 38 8.78 7.56 -4.23
N ALA A 39 7.72 7.91 -3.49
CA ALA A 39 6.78 8.98 -3.87
C ALA A 39 7.22 10.39 -3.45
N GLY A 40 8.36 10.55 -2.77
CA GLY A 40 8.90 11.86 -2.37
C GLY A 40 7.96 12.71 -1.51
N GLY A 41 7.13 12.08 -0.68
CA GLY A 41 6.13 12.78 0.14
C GLY A 41 4.89 13.28 -0.60
N ASN A 42 4.78 13.06 -1.93
CA ASN A 42 3.66 13.53 -2.73
C ASN A 42 2.55 12.46 -2.85
N PRO A 43 1.34 12.68 -2.30
CA PRO A 43 0.25 11.72 -2.38
C PRO A 43 -0.20 11.41 -3.81
N SER A 44 -0.16 12.38 -4.71
CA SER A 44 -0.56 12.18 -6.11
C SER A 44 0.37 11.19 -6.83
N ILE A 45 1.65 11.14 -6.45
CA ILE A 45 2.58 10.13 -6.98
C ILE A 45 2.23 8.75 -6.41
N GLY A 46 1.92 8.67 -5.12
CA GLY A 46 1.50 7.42 -4.48
C GLY A 46 0.22 6.83 -5.10
N GLU A 47 -0.76 7.68 -5.38
CA GLU A 47 -2.02 7.32 -6.04
C GLU A 47 -1.77 6.80 -7.46
N LYS A 48 -1.06 7.57 -8.29
CA LYS A 48 -0.72 7.15 -9.67
C LYS A 48 0.11 5.87 -9.70
N ALA A 49 1.01 5.69 -8.75
CA ALA A 49 1.80 4.47 -8.62
C ALA A 49 0.93 3.25 -8.28
N ALA A 50 -0.07 3.41 -7.41
CA ALA A 50 -1.02 2.35 -7.11
C ALA A 50 -1.94 2.02 -8.29
N GLU A 51 -2.37 3.05 -9.05
CA GLU A 51 -3.16 2.86 -10.28
C GLU A 51 -2.34 2.17 -11.39
N GLU A 52 -1.06 2.52 -11.56
CA GLU A 52 -0.15 1.80 -12.48
C GLU A 52 -0.09 0.31 -12.13
N SER A 53 -0.05 -0.01 -10.84
CA SER A 53 0.06 -1.37 -10.32
C SER A 53 -1.29 -2.05 -10.03
N ARG A 54 -2.40 -1.53 -10.57
CA ARG A 54 -3.75 -2.03 -10.24
C ARG A 54 -3.96 -3.50 -10.56
N ALA A 55 -3.38 -4.00 -11.65
CA ALA A 55 -3.44 -5.42 -12.01
C ALA A 55 -2.73 -6.31 -10.98
N ASP A 56 -1.54 -5.91 -10.54
CA ASP A 56 -0.78 -6.63 -9.52
C ASP A 56 -1.53 -6.62 -8.16
N LEU A 57 -2.16 -5.49 -7.82
CA LEU A 57 -3.00 -5.38 -6.63
C LEU A 57 -4.22 -6.30 -6.70
N GLN A 58 -4.89 -6.37 -7.85
CA GLN A 58 -6.04 -7.25 -8.03
C GLN A 58 -5.62 -8.71 -7.86
N GLN A 59 -4.55 -9.14 -8.52
CA GLN A 59 -4.02 -10.50 -8.38
C GLN A 59 -3.59 -10.80 -6.93
N ALA A 60 -3.01 -9.82 -6.23
CA ALA A 60 -2.56 -10.00 -4.85
C ALA A 60 -3.73 -10.11 -3.85
N LEU A 61 -4.88 -9.51 -4.15
CA LEU A 61 -6.03 -9.43 -3.25
C LEU A 61 -7.15 -10.42 -3.60
N GLU A 62 -7.13 -10.99 -4.80
CA GLU A 62 -8.11 -11.97 -5.25
C GLU A 62 -8.25 -13.15 -4.26
N GLY A 63 -9.50 -13.56 -4.01
CA GLY A 63 -9.83 -14.64 -3.07
C GLY A 63 -9.75 -14.25 -1.59
N SER A 64 -9.46 -12.99 -1.26
CA SER A 64 -9.48 -12.53 0.14
C SER A 64 -10.91 -12.22 0.58
N ASP A 65 -11.39 -12.86 1.65
CA ASP A 65 -12.68 -12.51 2.26
C ASP A 65 -12.63 -11.19 3.05
N LEU A 66 -11.47 -10.89 3.63
CA LEU A 66 -11.24 -9.73 4.50
C LEU A 66 -9.85 -9.15 4.25
N VAL A 67 -9.78 -7.85 3.99
CA VAL A 67 -8.53 -7.11 3.75
C VAL A 67 -8.39 -5.99 4.77
N PHE A 68 -7.29 -6.04 5.52
CA PHE A 68 -6.86 -4.96 6.40
C PHE A 68 -5.79 -4.11 5.71
N ILE A 69 -6.01 -2.80 5.67
CA ILE A 69 -5.07 -1.83 5.08
C ILE A 69 -4.51 -0.99 6.23
N ALA A 70 -3.22 -1.15 6.50
CA ALA A 70 -2.50 -0.35 7.48
C ALA A 70 -1.61 0.68 6.76
N ALA A 71 -1.81 1.97 7.06
CA ALA A 71 -1.02 3.03 6.46
C ALA A 71 -0.82 4.22 7.41
N GLY A 72 0.37 4.83 7.35
CA GLY A 72 0.61 6.15 7.93
C GLY A 72 0.21 7.24 6.94
N MET A 73 -0.70 8.13 7.35
CA MET A 73 -1.13 9.26 6.54
C MET A 73 -0.14 10.44 6.70
N GLY A 74 -0.09 11.32 5.70
CA GLY A 74 0.75 12.51 5.68
C GLY A 74 1.96 12.39 4.74
N GLY A 75 2.41 11.17 4.44
CA GLY A 75 3.43 10.90 3.42
C GLY A 75 2.87 10.79 1.99
N GLY A 76 3.71 10.36 1.04
CA GLY A 76 3.30 10.19 -0.36
C GLY A 76 2.63 8.84 -0.63
N THR A 77 3.38 7.74 -0.44
CA THR A 77 2.90 6.40 -0.80
C THR A 77 1.67 5.99 -0.01
N GLY A 78 1.72 6.01 1.33
CA GLY A 78 0.60 5.57 2.16
C GLY A 78 -0.68 6.37 1.91
N THR A 79 -0.58 7.71 1.91
CA THR A 79 -1.72 8.61 1.70
C THR A 79 -2.36 8.42 0.32
N GLY A 80 -1.55 8.29 -0.73
CA GLY A 80 -2.05 8.18 -2.11
C GLY A 80 -2.50 6.76 -2.50
N ALA A 81 -1.75 5.74 -2.07
CA ALA A 81 -2.00 4.36 -2.48
C ALA A 81 -3.10 3.69 -1.67
N ALA A 82 -3.25 4.00 -0.37
CA ALA A 82 -4.21 3.30 0.48
C ALA A 82 -5.67 3.38 -0.02
N PRO A 83 -6.18 4.52 -0.51
CA PRO A 83 -7.51 4.59 -1.11
C PRO A 83 -7.68 3.69 -2.33
N VAL A 84 -6.67 3.64 -3.22
CA VAL A 84 -6.67 2.79 -4.42
C VAL A 84 -6.67 1.32 -4.05
N VAL A 85 -5.82 0.91 -3.10
CA VAL A 85 -5.78 -0.47 -2.59
C VAL A 85 -7.12 -0.85 -1.97
N ALA A 86 -7.77 0.07 -1.24
CA ALA A 86 -9.09 -0.17 -0.66
C ALA A 86 -10.19 -0.34 -1.71
N GLU A 87 -10.12 0.44 -2.78
CA GLU A 87 -11.02 0.31 -3.92
C GLU A 87 -10.85 -1.05 -4.62
N VAL A 88 -9.61 -1.45 -4.91
CA VAL A 88 -9.30 -2.75 -5.53
C VAL A 88 -9.78 -3.90 -4.65
N ALA A 89 -9.51 -3.85 -3.34
CA ALA A 89 -9.98 -4.88 -2.41
C ALA A 89 -11.52 -5.01 -2.41
N LYS A 90 -12.24 -3.88 -2.41
CA LYS A 90 -13.71 -3.87 -2.51
C LYS A 90 -14.20 -4.44 -3.85
N GLN A 91 -13.52 -4.12 -4.95
CA GLN A 91 -13.83 -4.66 -6.28
C GLN A 91 -13.59 -6.17 -6.37
N CYS A 92 -12.64 -6.70 -5.60
CA CYS A 92 -12.40 -8.14 -5.44
C CYS A 92 -13.44 -8.84 -4.54
N GLY A 93 -14.40 -8.11 -3.96
CA GLY A 93 -15.45 -8.66 -3.10
C GLY A 93 -15.06 -8.80 -1.63
N ALA A 94 -13.87 -8.34 -1.22
CA ALA A 94 -13.42 -8.42 0.16
C ALA A 94 -14.15 -7.41 1.06
N LEU A 95 -14.39 -7.80 2.31
CA LEU A 95 -14.67 -6.82 3.38
C LEU A 95 -13.38 -6.03 3.63
N THR A 96 -13.43 -4.70 3.45
CA THR A 96 -12.23 -3.87 3.49
C THR A 96 -12.24 -2.95 4.72
N VAL A 97 -11.22 -3.09 5.57
CA VAL A 97 -11.04 -2.26 6.78
C VAL A 97 -9.70 -1.54 6.70
N ALA A 98 -9.72 -0.22 6.84
CA ALA A 98 -8.51 0.60 6.88
C ALA A 98 -8.21 1.07 8.31
N ILE A 99 -6.98 0.85 8.75
CA ILE A 99 -6.46 1.30 10.05
C ILE A 99 -5.31 2.25 9.75
N VAL A 100 -5.56 3.54 9.92
CA VAL A 100 -4.59 4.58 9.54
C VAL A 100 -4.19 5.45 10.72
N THR A 101 -2.92 5.84 10.75
CA THR A 101 -2.42 6.82 11.71
C THR A 101 -2.40 8.21 11.09
N LYS A 102 -2.69 9.22 11.90
CA LYS A 102 -2.53 10.63 11.52
C LYS A 102 -1.11 11.10 11.90
N PRO A 103 -0.53 12.02 11.14
CA PRO A 103 0.77 12.59 11.49
C PRO A 103 0.69 13.30 12.84
N PHE A 104 1.79 13.31 13.57
CA PHE A 104 1.91 14.09 14.80
C PHE A 104 1.88 15.59 14.48
N SER A 105 1.48 16.40 15.46
CA SER A 105 1.43 17.86 15.30
C SER A 105 2.79 18.52 15.01
N PHE A 106 3.91 17.84 15.28
CA PHE A 106 5.26 18.36 15.03
C PHE A 106 5.80 18.01 13.62
N GLU A 107 5.14 17.12 12.87
CA GLU A 107 5.59 16.70 11.53
C GLU A 107 5.23 17.71 10.43
N GLY A 108 4.32 18.66 10.71
CA GLY A 108 3.96 19.74 9.79
C GLY A 108 2.48 20.16 9.91
N ARG A 109 2.18 21.35 9.36
CA ARG A 109 0.82 21.81 9.06
C ARG A 109 0.55 21.63 7.57
#